data_AF-A0A1J3F2F6-F1
#
_entry.id   AF-A0A1J3F2F6-F1
#
_cell.length_a   1.000
_cell.length_b   1.000
_cell.length_c   1.000
_cell.angle_alpha   90.00
_cell.angle_beta   90.00
_cell.angle_gamma   90.00
#
_symmetry.space_group_name_H-M   'P 1'
#
loop_
_entity.id
_entity.type
_entity.pdbx_description
1 polymer ?
#
loop_
_entity_poly.entity_id
_entity_poly.type
_entity_poly.pdbx_seq_one_letter_code
_entity_poly.pdbx_strand_id
1 'polypeptide(L)'
;SGVEVRVTPLRTEIIIRATRTQNVLGEKGRRIRELTSLVQKRFNFPEGNVELYAERVSNRALSAVAQAESLRFKLLGGLAVRR
;
A
#
# COMPACT_ATOMS: atom_id res chain seq x y z
N SER A 1 -7.75 -1.01 2.89
CA SER A 1 -6.61 -1.18 1.97
C SER A 1 -5.87 -2.42 2.41
N GLY A 2 -5.64 -3.36 1.50
CA GLY A 2 -5.07 -4.69 1.78
C GLY A 2 -3.78 -4.90 1.00
N VAL A 3 -3.11 -6.01 1.29
CA VAL A 3 -1.91 -6.46 0.57
C VAL A 3 -2.17 -7.87 0.08
N GLU A 4 -1.84 -8.13 -1.18
CA GLU A 4 -1.84 -9.48 -1.75
C GLU A 4 -0.39 -9.87 -2.02
N VAL A 5 0.01 -11.04 -1.54
CA VAL A 5 1.36 -11.57 -1.76
C VAL A 5 1.23 -12.77 -2.69
N ARG A 6 1.86 -12.69 -3.86
CA ARG A 6 1.96 -13.79 -4.82
C ARG A 6 3.37 -14.33 -4.79
N VAL A 7 3.51 -15.57 -4.38
CA VAL A 7 4.81 -16.24 -4.28
C VAL A 7 4.95 -17.14 -5.50
N THR A 8 5.98 -16.90 -6.30
CA THR A 8 6.43 -17.83 -7.33
C THR A 8 7.84 -18.31 -6.98
N PRO A 9 8.29 -19.48 -7.49
CA PRO A 9 9.65 -19.95 -7.24
C PRO A 9 10.74 -18.98 -7.73
N LEU A 10 10.44 -18.16 -8.74
CA LEU A 10 11.37 -17.18 -9.29
C LEU A 10 11.35 -15.85 -8.52
N ARG A 11 10.17 -15.35 -8.16
CA ARG A 11 9.97 -14.03 -7.56
C ARG A 11 8.76 -13.98 -6.64
N THR A 12 8.86 -13.15 -5.60
CA THR A 12 7.74 -12.77 -4.74
C THR A 12 7.21 -11.41 -5.16
N GLU A 13 5.96 -11.35 -5.58
CA GLU A 13 5.26 -10.12 -5.93
C GLU A 13 4.36 -9.69 -4.77
N ILE A 14 4.44 -8.42 -4.39
CA ILE A 14 3.63 -7.83 -3.32
C ILE A 14 2.78 -6.71 -3.93
N ILE A 15 1.47 -6.93 -3.99
CA ILE A 15 0.50 -5.99 -4.55
C ILE A 15 -0.16 -5.21 -3.42
N ILE A 16 0.15 -3.92 -3.34
CA ILE A 16 -0.41 -3.00 -2.35
C ILE A 16 -1.67 -2.36 -2.95
N ARG A 17 -2.83 -2.73 -2.40
CA ARG A 17 -4.12 -2.15 -2.82
C ARG A 17 -4.41 -0.87 -2.03
N ALA A 18 -4.26 0.28 -2.68
CA ALA A 18 -4.40 1.60 -2.07
C ALA A 18 -5.48 2.45 -2.74
N THR A 19 -6.09 3.36 -1.99
CA THR A 19 -7.05 4.34 -2.53
C THR A 19 -6.33 5.47 -3.29
N ARG A 20 -5.11 5.82 -2.87
CA ARG A 20 -4.24 6.83 -3.49
C ARG A 20 -2.89 6.18 -3.85
N THR A 21 -2.81 5.54 -5.01
CA THR A 21 -1.59 4.83 -5.47
C THR A 21 -0.37 5.75 -5.58
N GLN A 22 -0.55 7.01 -5.95
CA GLN A 22 0.54 7.99 -6.01
C GLN A 22 1.28 8.18 -4.68
N ASN A 23 0.57 8.09 -3.55
CA ASN A 23 1.19 8.21 -2.23
C ASN A 23 2.07 7.00 -1.88
N VAL A 24 1.78 5.84 -2.47
CA VAL A 24 2.57 4.60 -2.34
C VAL A 24 3.80 4.65 -3.24
N LEU A 25 3.63 5.14 -4.48
CA LEU A 25 4.74 5.33 -5.42
C LEU A 25 5.73 6.39 -4.91
N GLY A 26 5.22 7.52 -4.42
CA GLY A 26 6.02 8.68 -4.03
C GLY A 26 6.62 9.42 -5.22
N GLU A 27 7.39 10.48 -4.94
CA GLU A 27 8.02 11.29 -5.99
C GLU A 27 8.94 10.44 -6.87
N LYS A 28 8.68 10.42 -8.19
CA LYS A 28 9.44 9.61 -9.16
C LYS A 28 9.59 8.13 -8.77
N GLY A 29 8.65 7.57 -7.99
CA GLY A 29 8.71 6.19 -7.51
C GLY A 29 9.68 5.95 -6.34
N ARG A 30 10.18 7.00 -5.68
CA ARG A 30 11.15 6.89 -4.58
C ARG A 30 10.63 6.02 -3.44
N ARG A 31 9.39 6.25 -2.99
CA ARG A 31 8.83 5.57 -1.82
C ARG A 31 8.65 4.07 -2.07
N ILE A 32 8.18 3.68 -3.26
CA ILE A 32 8.02 2.25 -3.57
C ILE A 32 9.37 1.54 -3.66
N ARG A 33 10.43 2.19 -4.18
CA ARG A 33 11.80 1.63 -4.16
C ARG A 33 12.34 1.47 -2.73
N GLU A 34 12.14 2.47 -1.88
CA GLU A 34 12.52 2.40 -0.46
C GLU A 34 11.79 1.25 0.25
N LEU A 35 10.48 1.09 0.02
CA LEU A 35 9.70 -0.03 0.55
C LEU A 35 10.24 -1.38 0.07
N THR A 36 10.55 -1.52 -1.22
CA THR A 36 11.18 -2.74 -1.75
C THR A 36 12.51 -3.03 -1.05
N SER A 37 13.38 -2.03 -0.90
CA SER A 37 14.66 -2.20 -0.19
C SER A 37 14.48 -2.57 1.29
N LEU A 38 13.47 -2.02 1.97
CA LEU A 38 13.16 -2.36 3.37
C LEU A 38 12.70 -3.81 3.50
N VAL A 39 11.79 -4.26 2.64
CA VAL A 39 11.31 -5.65 2.63
C VAL A 39 12.46 -6.60 2.32
N GLN A 40 13.25 -6.28 1.31
CA GLN A 40 14.39 -7.10 0.91
C GLN A 40 15.39 -7.28 2.07
N LYS A 41 15.78 -6.18 2.73
CA LYS A 41 16.72 -6.22 3.87
C LYS A 41 16.13 -6.88 5.11
N ARG A 42 14.84 -6.67 5.40
CA ARG A 42 14.19 -7.19 6.62
C ARG A 42 14.04 -8.71 6.60
N PHE A 43 13.78 -9.27 5.42
CA PHE A 43 13.52 -10.69 5.23
C PHE A 43 14.64 -11.41 4.47
N ASN A 44 15.79 -10.76 4.29
CA ASN A 44 16.98 -11.29 3.63
C ASN A 44 16.69 -11.88 2.23
N PHE A 45 15.83 -11.22 1.45
CA PHE A 45 15.61 -11.64 0.06
C PHE A 45 16.84 -11.36 -0.80
N PRO A 46 17.17 -12.26 -1.75
CA PRO A 46 18.15 -11.97 -2.80
C PRO A 46 17.75 -10.73 -3.61
N GLU A 47 18.74 -10.02 -4.13
CA GLU A 47 18.50 -8.86 -4.99
C GLU A 47 17.61 -9.23 -6.19
N GLY A 48 16.58 -8.43 -6.43
CA GLY A 48 15.65 -8.62 -7.54
C GLY A 48 14.62 -9.75 -7.37
N ASN A 49 14.59 -10.44 -6.22
CA ASN A 49 13.62 -11.51 -5.96
C ASN A 49 12.25 -10.98 -5.45
N VAL A 50 12.20 -9.74 -4.94
CA VAL A 50 10.98 -9.10 -4.46
C VAL A 50 10.63 -7.89 -5.31
N GLU A 51 9.39 -7.84 -5.76
CA GLU A 51 8.83 -6.70 -6.49
C GLU A 51 7.53 -6.23 -5.84
N LEU A 52 7.40 -4.90 -5.67
CA LEU A 52 6.21 -4.27 -5.12
C LEU A 52 5.44 -3.57 -6.23
N TYR A 53 4.13 -3.79 -6.26
CA TYR A 53 3.18 -3.15 -7.16
C TYR A 53 2.14 -2.35 -6.38
N ALA A 54 1.66 -1.26 -6.96
CA ALA A 54 0.58 -0.47 -6.38
C ALA A 54 -0.67 -0.56 -7.25
N GLU A 55 -1.73 -1.13 -6.70
CA GLU A 55 -3.03 -1.27 -7.36
C GLU A 55 -4.05 -0.33 -6.74
N ARG A 56 -4.90 0.28 -7.58
CA ARG A 56 -5.98 1.14 -7.09
C ARG A 56 -7.14 0.28 -6.61
N VAL A 57 -7.63 0.54 -5.40
CA VAL A 57 -8.90 -0.03 -4.94
C VAL A 57 -10.03 0.47 -5.85
N SER A 58 -10.70 -0.46 -6.53
CA SER A 58 -11.76 -0.17 -7.50
C SER A 58 -12.93 0.61 -6.86
N ASN A 59 -13.68 -0.01 -5.96
CA ASN A 59 -14.76 0.65 -5.23
C ASN A 59 -14.36 0.89 -3.77
N ARG A 60 -13.75 2.06 -3.50
CA ARG A 60 -13.32 2.45 -2.15
C ARG A 60 -14.47 2.49 -1.13
N ALA A 61 -15.70 2.77 -1.57
CA ALA A 61 -16.88 2.85 -0.68
C ALA A 61 -17.21 1.48 -0.07
N LEU A 62 -16.90 0.40 -0.79
CA LEU A 62 -17.13 -0.98 -0.35
C LEU A 62 -15.97 -1.55 0.49
N SER A 63 -14.90 -0.79 0.71
CA SER A 63 -13.78 -1.24 1.54
C SER A 63 -13.88 -0.66 2.96
N ALA A 64 -14.22 -1.51 3.93
CA ALA A 64 -14.34 -1.12 5.34
C ALA A 64 -13.08 -0.41 5.87
N VAL A 65 -11.90 -0.96 5.60
CA VAL A 65 -10.61 -0.36 6.02
C VAL A 65 -10.40 1.02 5.37
N ALA A 66 -10.74 1.18 4.09
CA ALA A 66 -10.58 2.47 3.42
C ALA A 66 -11.55 3.53 3.98
N GLN A 67 -12.77 3.13 4.34
CA GLN A 67 -13.74 4.01 4.97
C GLN A 67 -13.33 4.39 6.40
N ALA A 68 -12.85 3.44 7.19
CA ALA A 68 -12.34 3.68 8.53
C ALA A 68 -11.13 4.63 8.51
N GLU A 69 -10.21 4.44 7.58
CA GLU A 69 -9.06 5.32 7.38
C GLU A 69 -9.51 6.74 6.96
N SER A 70 -10.50 6.84 6.07
CA SER A 70 -11.09 8.14 5.71
C SER A 70 -11.78 8.83 6.88
N LEU A 71 -12.46 8.10 7.76
CA LEU A 71 -13.08 8.65 8.96
C LEU A 71 -12.01 9.18 9.90
N ARG A 72 -10.94 8.41 10.15
CA ARG A 72 -9.79 8.84 10.96
C ARG A 72 -9.22 10.17 10.45
N PHE A 73 -9.01 10.30 9.13
CA PHE A 73 -8.52 11.56 8.56
C PHE A 73 -9.48 12.74 8.79
N LYS A 74 -10.79 12.54 8.67
CA LYS A 74 -11.79 13.60 8.92
C LYS A 74 -11.84 14.01 10.39
N LEU A 75 -11.83 13.04 11.31
CA LEU A 75 -11.84 13.29 12.75
C LEU A 75 -10.58 14.02 13.21
N LEU A 76 -9.41 13.60 12.74
CA LEU A 76 -8.14 14.31 13.02
C LEU A 76 -8.12 15.72 12.41
N GLY A 77 -8.86 15.94 11.32
CA GLY A 77 -9.09 17.26 10.71
C GLY A 77 -10.10 18.14 11.46
N GLY A 78 -10.59 17.73 12.63
CA GLY A 78 -11.53 18.50 13.45
C GLY A 78 -12.99 18.41 13.02
N LEU A 79 -13.35 17.48 12.13
CA LEU A 79 -14.74 17.27 11.75
C LEU A 79 -15.53 16.70 12.93
N ALA A 80 -16.69 17.29 13.23
CA ALA A 80 -17.60 16.77 14.24
C ALA A 80 -18.06 15.34 13.91
N VAL A 81 -18.20 14.50 14.95
CA VAL A 81 -18.42 13.05 14.80
C VAL A 81 -19.74 12.70 14.09
N ARG A 82 -20.78 13.53 14.22
CA ARG A 82 -22.15 13.28 13.69
C ARG A 82 -22.62 14.36 12.71
N ARG A 83 -21.73 14.89 11.87
CA ARG A 83 -22.09 15.87 10.83
C ARG A 83 -23.00 15.27 9.76
#